data_AF-A0A920GL44-F1
#
_entry.id   AF-A0A920GL44-F1
#
_cell.length_a   1.000
_cell.length_b   1.000
_cell.length_c   1.000
_cell.angle_alpha   90.00
_cell.angle_beta   90.00
_cell.angle_gamma   90.00
#
_symmetry.space_group_name_H-M   'P 1'
#
loop_
_entity.id
_entity.type
_entity.pdbx_description
1 polymer ?
#
loop_
_entity_poly.entity_id
_entity_poly.type
_entity_poly.pdbx_seq_one_letter_code
_entity_poly.pdbx_strand_id
1 'polypeptide(L)'
;MERNAVPINDQEVISRFLGIPQQNVTIHRPLMGGSFGRRSSKTADYTVEAVEAAMGESVPGQIIWSREEDIRSGHYRPLFVHKLRGSVG
;
A
#
# COMPACT_ATOMS: atom_id res chain seq x y z
N MET A 1 13.55 -9.48 -17.57
CA MET A 1 12.11 -9.14 -17.66
C MET A 1 11.82 -8.02 -16.68
N GLU A 2 11.90 -6.80 -17.18
CA GLU A 2 11.64 -5.58 -16.43
C GLU A 2 10.15 -5.50 -16.12
N ARG A 3 9.78 -5.75 -14.85
CA ARG A 3 8.39 -5.80 -14.41
C ARG A 3 7.90 -4.38 -14.17
N ASN A 4 7.32 -3.76 -15.20
CA ASN A 4 6.49 -2.56 -15.04
C ASN A 4 5.18 -2.93 -14.33
N ALA A 5 5.26 -3.11 -13.01
CA ALA A 5 4.10 -3.02 -12.15
C ALA A 5 3.60 -1.57 -12.19
N VAL A 6 2.27 -1.39 -12.20
CA VAL A 6 1.62 -0.07 -12.07
C VAL A 6 2.33 0.72 -10.97
N PRO A 7 2.82 1.95 -11.24
CA PRO A 7 3.53 2.74 -10.25
C PRO A 7 2.58 3.10 -9.12
N ILE A 8 2.64 2.31 -8.04
CA ILE A 8 2.12 2.71 -6.74
C ILE A 8 3.15 3.69 -6.15
N ASN A 9 2.66 4.74 -5.51
CA ASN A 9 3.46 5.84 -5.00
C ASN A 9 4.31 5.48 -3.76
N ASP A 10 4.39 4.21 -3.36
CA ASP A 10 5.21 3.73 -2.24
C ASP A 10 6.62 4.29 -2.24
N GLN A 11 7.34 4.24 -3.37
CA GLN A 11 8.73 4.74 -3.43
C GLN A 11 8.82 6.24 -3.10
N GLU A 12 7.85 7.03 -3.58
CA GLU A 12 7.75 8.47 -3.34
C GLU A 12 7.33 8.76 -1.89
N VAL A 13 6.38 7.98 -1.34
CA VAL A 13 5.93 8.09 0.05
C VAL A 13 7.08 7.75 1.02
N ILE A 14 7.80 6.65 0.78
CA ILE A 14 8.94 6.24 1.62
C ILE A 14 10.10 7.23 1.52
N SER A 15 10.41 7.71 0.31
CA SER A 15 11.42 8.77 0.12
C SER A 15 11.10 10.01 0.96
N ARG A 16 9.84 10.46 0.97
CA ARG A 16 9.40 11.57 1.83
C ARG A 16 9.44 11.22 3.31
N PHE A 17 8.97 10.04 3.70
CA PHE A 17 8.94 9.59 5.09
C PHE A 17 10.33 9.55 5.71
N LEU A 18 11.33 9.03 4.96
CA LEU A 18 12.72 8.94 5.40
C LEU A 18 13.55 10.22 5.16
N GLY A 19 13.05 11.16 4.36
CA GLY A 19 13.80 12.36 3.98
C GLY A 19 15.00 12.08 3.08
N ILE A 20 14.97 11.01 2.27
CA ILE A 20 16.07 10.62 1.37
C ILE A 20 15.65 10.73 -0.10
N PRO A 21 16.59 10.92 -1.05
CA PRO A 21 16.28 10.95 -2.47
C PRO A 21 15.59 9.66 -2.94
N GLN A 22 14.62 9.77 -3.84
CA GLN A 22 13.83 8.62 -4.33
C GLN A 22 14.71 7.54 -4.98
N GLN A 23 15.81 7.92 -5.65
CA GLN A 23 16.75 6.94 -6.22
C GLN A 23 17.45 6.05 -5.18
N ASN A 24 17.43 6.44 -3.90
CA ASN A 24 17.98 5.64 -2.80
C ASN A 24 16.96 4.63 -2.23
N VAL A 25 15.71 4.62 -2.72
CA VAL A 25 14.66 3.69 -2.31
C VAL A 25 14.42 2.69 -3.44
N THR A 26 14.63 1.41 -3.18
CA THR A 26 14.31 0.33 -4.14
C THR A 26 13.14 -0.50 -3.62
N ILE A 27 12.06 -0.61 -4.40
CA ILE A 27 10.90 -1.42 -4.05
C ILE A 27 10.88 -2.70 -4.89
N HIS A 28 11.02 -3.85 -4.23
CA HIS A 28 10.85 -5.15 -4.87
C HIS A 28 9.40 -5.62 -4.74
N ARG A 29 8.73 -5.86 -5.87
CA ARG A 29 7.36 -6.37 -5.90
C ARG A 29 7.37 -7.88 -6.20
N PRO A 30 7.11 -8.74 -5.19
CA PRO A 30 6.97 -10.17 -5.39
C PRO A 30 5.59 -10.52 -6.00
N LEU A 31 5.43 -11.75 -6.45
CA LEU A 31 4.10 -12.29 -6.75
C LEU A 31 3.30 -12.40 -5.45
N MET A 32 2.06 -11.92 -5.46
CA MET A 32 1.19 -11.87 -4.27
C MET A 32 -0.17 -12.48 -4.60
N GLY A 33 -0.78 -13.15 -3.62
CA GLY A 33 -2.08 -13.83 -3.72
C GLY A 33 -3.30 -12.90 -3.74
N GLY A 34 -3.30 -11.90 -4.63
CA GLY A 34 -4.41 -10.96 -4.80
C GLY A 34 -4.48 -9.89 -3.70
N SER A 35 -4.86 -8.67 -4.08
CA SER A 35 -5.12 -7.56 -3.15
C SER A 35 -6.50 -6.92 -3.31
N PHE A 36 -7.15 -7.08 -4.47
CA PHE A 36 -8.44 -6.48 -4.79
C PHE A 36 -8.51 -4.97 -4.48
N GLY A 37 -7.39 -4.26 -4.65
CA GLY A 37 -7.27 -2.82 -4.37
C GLY A 37 -6.76 -2.48 -2.97
N ARG A 38 -6.84 -3.39 -1.99
CA ARG A 38 -6.40 -3.14 -0.59
C ARG A 38 -4.93 -2.71 -0.50
N ARG A 39 -4.05 -3.35 -1.26
CA ARG A 39 -2.60 -3.08 -1.27
C ARG A 39 -2.19 -1.95 -2.24
N SER A 40 -3.15 -1.30 -2.90
CA SER A 40 -2.93 -0.12 -3.75
C SER A 40 -3.27 1.16 -2.99
N SER A 41 -2.77 1.27 -1.76
CA SER A 41 -3.04 2.38 -0.87
C SER A 41 -2.31 3.65 -1.33
N LYS A 42 -2.99 4.80 -1.30
CA LYS A 42 -2.37 6.09 -1.63
C LYS A 42 -1.37 6.56 -0.56
N THR A 43 -1.44 6.00 0.64
CA THR A 43 -0.58 6.39 1.77
C THR A 43 0.55 5.39 2.01
N ALA A 44 0.63 4.30 1.23
CA ALA A 44 1.59 3.22 1.43
C ALA A 44 1.63 2.71 2.89
N ASP A 45 0.47 2.62 3.55
CA ASP A 45 0.29 2.34 4.97
C ASP A 45 1.14 1.17 5.49
N TYR A 46 1.03 0.02 4.82
CA TYR A 46 1.76 -1.19 5.23
C TYR A 46 3.27 -1.14 4.90
N THR A 47 3.67 -0.35 3.90
CA THR A 47 5.09 -0.17 3.54
C THR A 47 5.76 0.81 4.51
N VAL A 48 5.06 1.87 4.92
CA VAL A 48 5.54 2.84 5.92
C VAL A 48 5.73 2.14 7.27
N GLU A 49 4.75 1.34 7.72
CA GLU A 49 4.87 0.58 8.97
C GLU A 49 6.07 -0.37 8.95
N ALA A 50 6.28 -1.07 7.84
CA ALA A 50 7.44 -1.96 7.68
C ALA A 50 8.78 -1.22 7.74
N VAL A 51 8.86 -0.03 7.14
CA VAL A 51 10.06 0.81 7.20
C VAL A 51 10.27 1.36 8.61
N GLU A 52 9.22 1.86 9.25
CA GLU A 52 9.25 2.41 10.61
C GLU A 52 9.73 1.37 11.63
N ALA A 53 9.19 0.14 11.58
CA ALA A 53 9.60 -0.93 12.49
C ALA A 53 11.05 -1.40 12.29
N ALA A 54 11.60 -1.20 11.09
CA ALA A 54 12.99 -1.53 10.79
C ALA A 54 13.97 -0.38 11.13
N MET A 55 13.48 0.80 11.49
CA MET A 55 14.35 1.92 11.82
C MET A 55 15.14 1.65 13.10
N GLY A 56 16.47 1.77 13.01
CA GLY A 56 17.38 1.51 14.13
C GLY A 56 17.83 0.05 14.24
N GLU A 57 17.22 -0.85 13.48
CA GLU A 57 17.63 -2.25 13.41
C GLU A 57 18.82 -2.42 12.45
N SER A 58 19.73 -3.34 12.80
CA SER A 58 20.91 -3.67 11.98
C SER A 58 20.69 -4.89 11.09
N VAL A 59 19.50 -5.51 11.17
CA VAL A 59 19.14 -6.73 10.46
C VAL A 59 17.83 -6.54 9.67
N PRO A 60 17.64 -7.24 8.54
CA PRO A 60 16.38 -7.19 7.81
C PRO A 60 15.21 -7.73 8.66
N GLY A 61 14.08 -7.02 8.65
CA GLY A 61 12.84 -7.42 9.31
C GLY A 61 11.76 -7.84 8.30
N GLN A 62 10.83 -8.70 8.74
CA GLN A 62 9.62 -9.06 8.01
C GLN A 62 8.41 -8.81 8.90
N ILE A 63 7.49 -7.95 8.45
CA ILE A 63 6.18 -7.78 9.09
C ILE A 63 5.15 -8.63 8.37
N ILE A 64 4.36 -9.35 9.16
CA ILE A 64 3.17 -10.05 8.70
C ILE A 64 2.04 -9.61 9.61
N TRP A 65 1.02 -8.96 9.04
CA TRP A 65 -0.22 -8.73 9.77
C TRP A 65 -0.98 -10.03 9.94
N SER A 66 -1.52 -10.22 11.14
CA SER A 66 -2.52 -11.26 11.37
C SER A 66 -3.75 -11.02 10.49
N ARG A 67 -4.58 -12.06 10.33
CA ARG A 67 -5.81 -11.93 9.55
C ARG A 67 -6.74 -10.88 10.14
N GLU A 68 -6.82 -10.84 11.46
CA GLU A 68 -7.66 -9.93 12.22
C GLU A 68 -7.19 -8.47 12.09
N GLU A 69 -5.87 -8.23 12.09
CA GLU A 69 -5.29 -6.91 11.85
C GLU A 69 -5.52 -6.45 10.41
N ASP A 70 -5.25 -7.29 9.41
CA ASP A 70 -5.48 -6.95 8.00
C ASP A 70 -6.94 -6.53 7.75
N ILE A 71 -7.90 -7.23 8.37
CA ILE A 71 -9.34 -6.91 8.30
C ILE A 71 -9.66 -5.54 8.94
N ARG A 72 -9.00 -5.16 10.03
CA ARG A 72 -9.30 -3.90 10.74
C ARG A 72 -8.54 -2.70 10.18
N SER A 73 -7.31 -2.90 9.72
CA SER A 73 -6.33 -1.84 9.50
C SER A 73 -6.30 -1.34 8.06
N GLY A 74 -7.43 -1.33 7.34
CA GLY A 74 -7.45 -1.16 5.88
C GLY A 74 -8.44 -0.16 5.31
N HIS A 75 -8.12 0.28 4.09
CA HIS A 75 -9.05 1.03 3.25
C HIS A 75 -9.99 0.07 2.53
N TYR A 76 -11.25 0.06 2.93
CA TYR A 76 -12.32 -0.72 2.31
C TYR A 76 -13.15 0.13 1.37
N ARG A 77 -13.89 -0.53 0.47
CA ARG A 77 -14.86 0.16 -0.38
C ARG A 77 -15.83 0.95 0.52
N PRO A 78 -15.90 2.29 0.38
CA PRO A 78 -16.81 3.09 1.20
C PRO A 78 -18.25 2.65 1.00
N LEU A 79 -19.10 2.90 2.00
CA LEU A 79 -20.54 2.82 1.83
C LEU A 79 -20.99 3.89 0.83
N PHE A 80 -21.84 3.52 -0.12
CA PHE A 80 -22.46 4.46 -1.05
C PHE A 80 -23.98 4.29 -1.03
N VAL A 81 -24.70 5.40 -1.00
CA VAL A 81 -26.15 5.45 -1.22
C VAL A 81 -26.40 6.19 -2.53
N HIS A 82 -27.08 5.53 -3.45
CA HIS A 82 -27.42 6.10 -4.76
C HIS A 82 -28.93 6.29 -4.86
N LYS A 83 -29.39 7.51 -5.19
CA LYS A 83 -30.78 7.79 -5.55
C LYS A 83 -30.83 8.19 -7.01
N LEU A 84 -31.50 7.38 -7.83
CA LEU A 84 -31.63 7.59 -9.27
C LEU A 84 -33.11 7.69 -9.61
N ARG A 85 -33.47 8.64 -10.48
CA ARG A 85 -34.78 8.71 -11.14
C ARG A 85 -34.53 8.89 -12.62
N GLY A 86 -35.15 8.06 -13.44
CA GLY A 86 -35.15 8.16 -14.89
C GLY A 86 -36.58 8.10 -15.42
N SER A 87 -36.82 8.76 -16.55
CA SER A 87 -38.00 8.57 -17.38
C SER A 87 -37.55 8.18 -18.77
N VAL A 88 -38.38 7.39 -19.45
CA VAL A 88 -38.28 7.19 -20.89
C VAL A 88 -39.63 7.64 -21.46
N GLY A 89 -39.58 8.67 -22.28
CA GLY A 89 -40.74 9.40 -22.81
C GLY A 89 -40.32 10.81 -23.23
#